data_AF-A0A2N5DR23-F1
#
_entry.id   AF-A0A2N5DR23-F1
#
_cell.length_a   1.000
_cell.length_b   1.000
_cell.length_c   1.000
_cell.angle_alpha   90.00
_cell.angle_beta   90.00
_cell.angle_gamma   90.00
#
_symmetry.space_group_name_H-M   'P 1'
#
loop_
_entity.id
_entity.type
_entity.pdbx_description
1 polymer ?
#
loop_
_entity_poly.entity_id
_entity_poly.type
_entity_poly.pdbx_seq_one_letter_code
_entity_poly.pdbx_strand_id
1 'polypeptide(L)'
;MAVQSIRNVVESAIQRASNATGVDFTFLMGTAKRESGYNPAAKARTSSASGLFQFVDQTWLATLKKHGAKYGYARYADLIQQGSDGKYRVAGDEARKAVLGLKLDPHAASLMAGELASDHASYLRGRVGRSPTSGELYAAHFLGPQGSARLIEAANRNPGASAASMFPEAAAANRSIFYREGRAATVGEVYANLTKSAGGNGGVPTVREREPQADEGFIQYASGRRLDRIDQQKAVVDLVLRGSQGYGGAFSGTRSDDGGGVSRVANSLFSAEMLRMLSDANAGSAGGKAR
;
A
#
# COMPACT_ATOMS: atom_id res chain seq x y z
N MET A 1 7.39 -23.34 7.64
CA MET A 1 6.11 -23.36 6.91
C MET A 1 5.48 -21.97 6.68
N ALA A 2 5.46 -21.06 7.66
CA ALA A 2 4.88 -19.71 7.49
C ALA A 2 5.54 -18.85 6.39
N VAL A 3 6.88 -18.90 6.23
CA VAL A 3 7.60 -18.13 5.19
C VAL A 3 7.26 -18.60 3.78
N GLN A 4 7.06 -19.91 3.57
CA GLN A 4 6.65 -20.45 2.28
C GLN A 4 5.22 -20.00 1.92
N SER A 5 4.33 -19.94 2.92
CA SER A 5 2.96 -19.44 2.73
C SER A 5 2.93 -17.97 2.30
N ILE A 6 3.74 -17.10 2.91
CA ILE A 6 3.80 -15.68 2.55
C ILE A 6 4.32 -15.49 1.12
N ARG A 7 5.35 -16.25 0.70
CA ARG A 7 5.84 -16.19 -0.68
C ARG A 7 4.76 -16.58 -1.68
N ASN A 8 4.02 -17.66 -1.42
CA ASN A 8 2.93 -18.09 -2.29
C ASN A 8 1.82 -17.03 -2.41
N VAL A 9 1.48 -16.34 -1.30
CA VAL A 9 0.51 -15.22 -1.31
C VAL A 9 1.02 -14.05 -2.16
N VAL A 10 2.29 -13.69 -2.00
CA VAL A 10 2.95 -12.61 -2.77
C VAL A 10 2.96 -12.94 -4.27
N GLU A 11 3.43 -14.12 -4.65
CA GLU A 11 3.48 -14.56 -6.04
C GLU A 11 2.07 -14.55 -6.67
N SER A 12 1.08 -15.10 -5.98
CA SER A 12 -0.30 -15.10 -6.45
C SER A 12 -0.87 -13.69 -6.59
N ALA A 13 -0.55 -12.78 -5.67
CA ALA A 13 -0.99 -11.38 -5.74
C ALA A 13 -0.34 -10.65 -6.92
N ILE A 14 0.96 -10.89 -7.17
CA ILE A 14 1.69 -10.32 -8.30
C ILE A 14 1.16 -10.89 -9.63
N GLN A 15 0.87 -12.19 -9.70
CA GLN A 15 0.29 -12.81 -10.90
C GLN A 15 -1.07 -12.19 -11.26
N ARG A 16 -1.95 -12.02 -10.27
CA ARG A 16 -3.25 -11.35 -10.50
C ARG A 16 -3.07 -9.91 -10.96
N ALA A 17 -2.16 -9.16 -10.33
CA ALA A 17 -1.90 -7.78 -10.73
C ALA A 17 -1.33 -7.69 -12.15
N SER A 18 -0.43 -8.60 -12.53
CA SER A 18 0.09 -8.69 -13.89
C SER A 18 -1.03 -8.89 -14.90
N ASN A 19 -1.92 -9.86 -14.65
CA ASN A 19 -3.07 -10.12 -15.52
C ASN A 19 -4.03 -8.93 -15.61
N ALA A 20 -4.30 -8.25 -14.50
CA ALA A 20 -5.29 -7.17 -14.43
C ALA A 20 -4.79 -5.82 -15.00
N THR A 21 -3.48 -5.56 -14.90
CA THR A 21 -2.87 -4.29 -15.33
C THR A 21 -2.16 -4.38 -16.68
N GLY A 22 -1.88 -5.60 -17.15
CA GLY A 22 -1.11 -5.85 -18.38
C GLY A 22 0.40 -5.66 -18.22
N VAL A 23 0.88 -5.34 -17.01
CA VAL A 23 2.32 -5.24 -16.71
C VAL A 23 2.90 -6.64 -16.55
N ASP A 24 4.11 -6.85 -17.08
CA ASP A 24 4.79 -8.15 -17.05
C ASP A 24 5.01 -8.68 -15.61
N PHE A 25 4.72 -9.96 -15.41
CA PHE A 25 4.85 -10.64 -14.13
C PHE A 25 6.30 -10.63 -13.62
N THR A 26 7.27 -10.88 -14.51
CA THR A 26 8.69 -10.92 -14.17
C THR A 26 9.18 -9.56 -13.72
N PHE A 27 8.72 -8.48 -14.37
CA PHE A 27 9.00 -7.12 -13.95
C PHE A 27 8.47 -6.82 -12.53
N LEU A 28 7.22 -7.17 -12.24
CA LEU A 28 6.64 -6.94 -10.91
C LEU A 28 7.34 -7.77 -9.84
N MET A 29 7.67 -9.04 -10.12
CA MET A 29 8.46 -9.89 -9.22
C MET A 29 9.86 -9.31 -8.97
N GLY A 30 10.55 -8.87 -10.03
CA GLY A 30 11.86 -8.25 -9.93
C GLY A 30 11.84 -6.97 -9.08
N THR A 31 10.80 -6.16 -9.26
CA THR A 31 10.59 -4.93 -8.47
C THR A 31 10.33 -5.28 -7.00
N ALA A 32 9.40 -6.19 -6.70
CA ALA A 32 9.10 -6.61 -5.33
C ALA A 32 10.33 -7.21 -4.61
N LYS A 33 11.15 -7.98 -5.32
CA LYS A 33 12.42 -8.52 -4.81
C LYS A 33 13.37 -7.40 -4.41
N ARG A 34 13.52 -6.40 -5.27
CA ARG A 34 14.45 -5.29 -5.08
C ARG A 34 14.01 -4.35 -3.96
N GLU A 35 12.72 -4.05 -3.90
CA GLU A 35 12.19 -3.06 -2.96
C GLU A 35 12.04 -3.61 -1.54
N SER A 36 11.62 -4.88 -1.39
CA SER A 36 11.31 -5.44 -0.07
C SER A 36 11.84 -6.85 0.18
N GLY A 37 12.50 -7.49 -0.79
CA GLY A 37 12.85 -8.90 -0.69
C GLY A 37 11.63 -9.81 -0.55
N TYR A 38 10.51 -9.41 -1.18
CA TYR A 38 9.19 -10.04 -1.05
C TYR A 38 8.53 -9.94 0.34
N ASN A 39 8.95 -8.99 1.17
CA ASN A 39 8.35 -8.77 2.49
C ASN A 39 7.23 -7.71 2.43
N PRO A 40 5.93 -8.08 2.52
CA PRO A 40 4.84 -7.12 2.48
C PRO A 40 4.76 -6.23 3.73
N ALA A 41 5.46 -6.58 4.81
CA ALA A 41 5.54 -5.76 6.02
C ALA A 41 6.79 -4.85 6.05
N ALA A 42 7.57 -4.78 4.96
CA ALA A 42 8.76 -3.95 4.90
C ALA A 42 8.43 -2.47 5.15
N LYS A 43 9.32 -1.79 5.88
CA LYS A 43 9.23 -0.35 6.18
C LYS A 43 10.62 0.26 6.11
N ALA A 44 10.75 1.35 5.35
CA ALA A 44 11.97 2.13 5.34
C ALA A 44 12.12 2.89 6.67
N ARG A 45 13.38 3.06 7.12
CA ARG A 45 13.69 3.80 8.36
C ARG A 45 13.68 5.32 8.18
N THR A 46 13.89 5.79 6.94
CA THR A 46 14.18 7.20 6.62
C THR A 46 13.07 7.86 5.80
N SER A 47 12.01 7.12 5.46
CA SER A 47 10.91 7.63 4.64
C SER A 47 9.59 6.92 4.96
N SER A 48 8.50 7.39 4.37
CA SER A 48 7.18 6.74 4.48
C SER A 48 7.04 5.50 3.59
N ALA A 49 8.11 5.10 2.88
CA ALA A 49 8.12 3.95 1.99
C ALA A 49 7.87 2.66 2.78
N SER A 50 6.85 1.91 2.38
CA SER A 50 6.47 0.66 3.05
C SER A 50 5.76 -0.30 2.10
N GLY A 51 5.74 -1.58 2.48
CA GLY A 51 5.05 -2.62 1.75
C GLY A 51 5.91 -3.31 0.71
N LEU A 52 5.28 -4.22 -0.02
CA LEU A 52 5.93 -5.09 -1.00
C LEU A 52 6.73 -4.31 -2.08
N PHE A 53 6.23 -3.13 -2.45
CA PHE A 53 6.79 -2.23 -3.48
C PHE A 53 7.27 -0.90 -2.91
N GLN A 54 7.47 -0.78 -1.58
CA GLN A 54 8.03 0.41 -0.93
C GLN A 54 7.34 1.74 -1.33
N PHE A 55 6.01 1.74 -1.41
CA PHE A 55 5.25 2.95 -1.73
C PHE A 55 5.42 4.05 -0.67
N VAL A 56 5.85 5.24 -1.10
CA VAL A 56 5.75 6.47 -0.30
C VAL A 56 4.31 6.99 -0.27
N ASP A 57 3.94 7.66 0.83
CA ASP A 57 2.54 8.05 1.10
C ASP A 57 1.88 8.82 -0.05
N GLN A 58 2.55 9.84 -0.62
CA GLN A 58 1.94 10.65 -1.69
C GLN A 58 1.70 9.85 -2.97
N THR A 59 2.67 9.04 -3.40
CA THR A 59 2.52 8.19 -4.58
C THR A 59 1.44 7.15 -4.37
N TRP A 60 1.37 6.56 -3.17
CA TRP A 60 0.29 5.63 -2.82
C TRP A 60 -1.09 6.28 -2.94
N LEU A 61 -1.27 7.43 -2.30
CA LEU A 61 -2.55 8.13 -2.30
C LEU A 61 -2.96 8.55 -3.71
N ALA A 62 -2.04 9.08 -4.51
CA ALA A 62 -2.31 9.45 -5.90
C ALA A 62 -2.73 8.23 -6.74
N THR A 63 -1.99 7.13 -6.63
CA THR A 63 -2.25 5.91 -7.40
C THR A 63 -3.58 5.27 -6.99
N LEU A 64 -3.83 5.17 -5.68
CA LEU A 64 -5.07 4.60 -5.15
C LEU A 64 -6.28 5.48 -5.46
N LYS A 65 -6.15 6.82 -5.41
CA LYS A 65 -7.20 7.74 -5.83
C LYS A 65 -7.58 7.53 -7.29
N LYS A 66 -6.58 7.40 -8.15
CA LYS A 66 -6.78 7.27 -9.60
C LYS A 66 -7.34 5.91 -10.02
N HIS A 67 -6.82 4.83 -9.44
CA HIS A 67 -7.06 3.48 -9.94
C HIS A 67 -7.79 2.55 -8.98
N GLY A 68 -7.88 2.91 -7.70
CA GLY A 68 -8.41 2.02 -6.65
C GLY A 68 -9.83 1.53 -6.91
N ALA A 69 -10.68 2.37 -7.51
CA ALA A 69 -12.06 2.02 -7.84
C ALA A 69 -12.16 0.82 -8.81
N LYS A 70 -11.25 0.70 -9.79
CA LYS A 70 -11.19 -0.40 -10.77
C LYS A 70 -11.06 -1.77 -10.10
N TYR A 71 -10.50 -1.80 -8.90
CA TYR A 71 -10.22 -3.02 -8.13
C TYR A 71 -10.94 -3.04 -6.80
N GLY A 72 -12.15 -2.46 -6.72
CA GLY A 72 -13.01 -2.48 -5.54
C GLY A 72 -12.46 -1.80 -4.29
N TYR A 73 -11.46 -0.92 -4.45
CA TYR A 73 -11.00 -0.01 -3.40
C TYR A 73 -11.66 1.38 -3.50
N ALA A 74 -12.79 1.51 -4.20
CA ALA A 74 -13.50 2.78 -4.41
C ALA A 74 -13.72 3.55 -3.08
N ARG A 75 -14.25 2.88 -2.06
CA ARG A 75 -14.44 3.47 -0.71
C ARG A 75 -13.17 4.03 -0.07
N TYR A 76 -11.99 3.50 -0.40
CA TYR A 76 -10.72 4.02 0.09
C TYR A 76 -10.24 5.18 -0.78
N ALA A 77 -10.42 5.08 -2.11
CA ALA A 77 -10.11 6.14 -3.05
C ALA A 77 -10.95 7.41 -2.81
N ASP A 78 -12.22 7.26 -2.42
CA ASP A 78 -13.13 8.38 -2.15
C ASP A 78 -12.72 9.19 -0.92
N LEU A 79 -12.09 8.55 0.07
CA LEU A 79 -11.54 9.22 1.26
C LEU A 79 -10.34 10.10 0.94
N ILE A 80 -9.73 9.94 -0.25
CA ILE A 80 -8.55 10.68 -0.66
C ILE A 80 -9.00 11.93 -1.41
N GLN A 81 -8.53 13.08 -0.93
CA GLN A 81 -8.77 14.39 -1.51
C GLN A 81 -7.46 14.96 -2.06
N GLN A 82 -7.52 15.57 -3.24
CA GLN A 82 -6.41 16.35 -3.78
C GLN A 82 -6.64 17.82 -3.43
N GLY A 83 -5.69 18.42 -2.71
CA GLY A 83 -5.72 19.84 -2.39
C GLY A 83 -5.41 20.71 -3.61
N SER A 84 -5.66 22.02 -3.49
CA SER A 84 -5.27 23.01 -4.51
C SER A 84 -3.74 23.07 -4.73
N ASP A 85 -2.96 22.62 -3.75
CA ASP A 85 -1.50 22.46 -3.83
C ASP A 85 -1.06 21.18 -4.55
N GLY A 86 -2.00 20.42 -5.11
CA GLY A 86 -1.76 19.17 -5.83
C GLY A 86 -1.45 17.96 -4.95
N LYS A 87 -1.34 18.14 -3.63
CA LYS A 87 -1.03 17.05 -2.68
C LYS A 87 -2.28 16.27 -2.29
N TYR A 88 -2.10 14.96 -2.09
CA TYR A 88 -3.17 14.06 -1.68
C TYR A 88 -3.21 13.90 -0.16
N ARG A 89 -4.42 13.98 0.41
CA ARG A 89 -4.68 13.90 1.85
C ARG A 89 -5.90 13.04 2.13
N VAL A 90 -5.95 12.49 3.34
CA VAL A 90 -7.11 11.77 3.88
C VAL A 90 -7.48 12.44 5.20
N ALA A 91 -8.75 12.83 5.35
CA ALA A 91 -9.24 13.46 6.58
C ALA A 91 -9.54 12.39 7.65
N GLY A 92 -9.10 12.66 8.89
CA GLY A 92 -9.27 11.75 10.02
C GLY A 92 -8.16 10.69 10.12
N ASP A 93 -7.70 10.43 11.35
CA ASP A 93 -6.55 9.57 11.61
C ASP A 93 -6.86 8.08 11.33
N GLU A 94 -8.06 7.62 11.69
CA GLU A 94 -8.51 6.25 11.45
C GLU A 94 -8.64 5.97 9.95
N ALA A 95 -9.24 6.90 9.21
CA ALA A 95 -9.37 6.81 7.76
C ALA A 95 -7.99 6.82 7.08
N ARG A 96 -7.11 7.73 7.50
CA ARG A 96 -5.72 7.79 7.01
C ARG A 96 -4.98 6.48 7.27
N LYS A 97 -5.10 5.91 8.48
CA LYS A 97 -4.49 4.63 8.84
C LYS A 97 -5.04 3.48 8.00
N ALA A 98 -6.35 3.45 7.75
CA ALA A 98 -6.98 2.43 6.91
C ALA A 98 -6.50 2.51 5.46
N VAL A 99 -6.44 3.71 4.88
CA VAL A 99 -5.97 3.92 3.50
C VAL A 99 -4.49 3.59 3.34
N LEU A 100 -3.63 4.03 4.26
CA LEU A 100 -2.18 3.75 4.18
C LEU A 100 -1.83 2.31 4.57
N GLY A 101 -2.65 1.67 5.41
CA GLY A 101 -2.47 0.27 5.79
C GLY A 101 -2.56 -0.70 4.60
N LEU A 102 -3.30 -0.32 3.55
CA LEU A 102 -3.36 -1.10 2.30
C LEU A 102 -2.01 -1.22 1.58
N LYS A 103 -1.02 -0.37 1.88
CA LYS A 103 0.36 -0.57 1.37
C LYS A 103 0.96 -1.92 1.81
N LEU A 104 0.52 -2.44 2.96
CA LEU A 104 1.00 -3.70 3.53
C LEU A 104 0.20 -4.91 3.04
N ASP A 105 -0.87 -4.67 2.28
CA ASP A 105 -1.67 -5.73 1.66
C ASP A 105 -1.02 -6.14 0.32
N PRO A 106 -0.56 -7.39 0.16
CA PRO A 106 0.11 -7.82 -1.07
C PRO A 106 -0.75 -7.65 -2.32
N HIS A 107 -2.07 -7.79 -2.23
CA HIS A 107 -2.96 -7.67 -3.39
C HIS A 107 -3.13 -6.21 -3.79
N ALA A 108 -3.48 -5.34 -2.84
CA ALA A 108 -3.64 -3.92 -3.10
C ALA A 108 -2.32 -3.31 -3.60
N ALA A 109 -1.20 -3.64 -2.94
CA ALA A 109 0.11 -3.16 -3.30
C ALA A 109 0.53 -3.60 -4.71
N SER A 110 0.32 -4.87 -5.08
CA SER A 110 0.64 -5.37 -6.43
C SER A 110 -0.20 -4.70 -7.51
N LEU A 111 -1.50 -4.53 -7.29
CA LEU A 111 -2.40 -3.88 -8.27
C LEU A 111 -1.98 -2.42 -8.50
N MET A 112 -1.74 -1.67 -7.42
CA MET A 112 -1.29 -0.28 -7.52
C MET A 112 0.11 -0.17 -8.13
N ALA A 113 1.01 -1.12 -7.85
CA ALA A 113 2.33 -1.17 -8.50
C ALA A 113 2.21 -1.40 -10.01
N GLY A 114 1.33 -2.31 -10.44
CA GLY A 114 1.05 -2.54 -11.86
C GLY A 114 0.47 -1.30 -12.54
N GLU A 115 -0.52 -0.64 -11.94
CA GLU A 115 -1.08 0.60 -12.51
C GLU A 115 -0.07 1.74 -12.58
N LEU A 116 0.73 1.93 -11.52
CA LEU A 116 1.79 2.94 -11.52
C LEU A 116 2.83 2.66 -12.62
N ALA A 117 3.23 1.40 -12.79
CA ALA A 117 4.16 1.00 -13.84
C ALA A 117 3.55 1.20 -15.24
N SER A 118 2.27 0.90 -15.43
CA SER A 118 1.54 1.15 -16.68
C SER A 118 1.45 2.64 -17.02
N ASP A 119 1.16 3.48 -16.03
CA ASP A 119 1.16 4.94 -16.15
C ASP A 119 2.55 5.46 -16.57
N HIS A 120 3.60 4.98 -15.89
CA HIS A 120 4.98 5.32 -16.24
C HIS A 120 5.34 4.85 -17.65
N ALA A 121 4.93 3.65 -18.05
CA ALA A 121 5.18 3.11 -19.37
C ALA A 121 4.56 3.97 -20.47
N SER A 122 3.31 4.39 -20.25
CA SER A 122 2.59 5.25 -21.18
C SER A 122 3.22 6.63 -21.27
N TYR A 123 3.63 7.22 -20.14
CA TYR A 123 4.35 8.50 -20.13
C TYR A 123 5.67 8.39 -20.89
N LEU A 124 6.51 7.41 -20.56
CA LEU A 124 7.81 7.24 -21.20
C LEU A 124 7.65 7.00 -22.70
N ARG A 125 6.73 6.14 -23.12
CA ARG A 125 6.46 5.88 -24.54
C ARG A 125 6.14 7.17 -25.32
N GLY A 126 5.28 8.02 -24.74
CA GLY A 126 4.95 9.32 -25.35
C GLY A 126 6.13 10.30 -25.41
N ARG A 127 7.10 10.18 -24.50
CA ARG A 127 8.28 11.06 -24.44
C ARG A 127 9.45 10.58 -25.30
N VAL A 128 9.73 9.28 -25.29
CA VAL A 128 10.93 8.70 -25.91
C VAL A 128 10.65 8.08 -27.28
N GLY A 129 9.37 7.95 -27.69
CA GLY A 129 8.97 7.45 -29.01
C GLY A 129 9.05 5.93 -29.20
N ARG A 130 9.33 5.18 -28.13
CA ARG A 130 9.34 3.70 -28.11
C ARG A 130 8.86 3.19 -26.75
N SER A 131 8.51 1.91 -26.68
CA SER A 131 8.26 1.27 -25.39
C SER A 131 9.50 1.34 -24.50
N PRO A 132 9.36 1.70 -23.22
CA PRO A 132 10.48 1.66 -22.28
C PRO A 132 10.84 0.22 -21.94
N THR A 133 12.11 0.00 -21.66
CA THR A 133 12.61 -1.25 -21.08
C THR A 133 12.21 -1.37 -19.61
N SER A 134 12.25 -2.59 -19.07
CA SER A 134 12.08 -2.85 -17.63
C SER A 134 13.03 -2.00 -16.76
N GLY A 135 14.26 -1.77 -17.23
CA GLY A 135 15.23 -0.93 -16.53
C GLY A 135 14.84 0.55 -16.52
N GLU A 136 14.31 1.05 -17.62
CA GLU A 136 13.83 2.44 -17.74
C GLU A 136 12.55 2.68 -16.92
N LEU A 137 11.68 1.67 -16.84
CA LEU A 137 10.54 1.68 -15.92
C LEU A 137 10.97 1.67 -14.47
N TYR A 138 12.01 0.90 -14.13
CA TYR A 138 12.59 0.97 -12.81
C TYR A 138 13.20 2.36 -12.53
N ALA A 139 13.91 2.94 -13.50
CA ALA A 139 14.41 4.31 -13.36
C ALA A 139 13.27 5.33 -13.14
N ALA A 140 12.09 5.10 -13.72
CA ALA A 140 10.89 5.92 -13.48
C ALA A 140 10.30 5.73 -12.08
N HIS A 141 10.41 4.54 -11.48
CA HIS A 141 10.07 4.35 -10.07
C HIS A 141 10.96 5.20 -9.16
N PHE A 142 12.26 5.27 -9.47
CA PHE A 142 13.26 5.97 -8.65
C PHE A 142 13.27 7.49 -8.86
N LEU A 143 13.27 7.97 -10.11
CA LEU A 143 13.37 9.40 -10.47
C LEU A 143 12.02 10.06 -10.75
N GLY A 144 10.94 9.30 -10.75
CA GLY A 144 9.67 9.70 -11.37
C GLY A 144 9.72 9.57 -12.90
N PRO A 145 8.55 9.59 -13.56
CA PRO A 145 8.45 9.36 -15.00
C PRO A 145 9.12 10.48 -15.83
N GLN A 146 9.02 11.75 -15.38
CA GLN A 146 9.70 12.88 -16.01
C GLN A 146 11.23 12.76 -15.90
N GLY A 147 11.72 12.41 -14.70
CA GLY A 147 13.14 12.25 -14.43
C GLY A 147 13.76 11.12 -15.24
N SER A 148 13.05 9.99 -15.36
CA SER A 148 13.48 8.87 -16.21
C SER A 148 13.48 9.24 -17.70
N ALA A 149 12.45 9.91 -18.22
CA ALA A 149 12.46 10.39 -19.60
C ALA A 149 13.67 11.29 -19.89
N ARG A 150 13.95 12.25 -19.00
CA ARG A 150 15.13 13.13 -19.11
C ARG A 150 16.44 12.34 -19.06
N LEU A 151 16.53 11.32 -18.21
CA LEU A 151 17.71 10.46 -18.11
C LEU A 151 17.93 9.68 -19.41
N ILE A 152 16.88 9.10 -19.98
CA ILE A 152 16.93 8.35 -21.24
C ILE A 152 17.38 9.27 -22.39
N GLU A 153 16.74 10.43 -22.53
CA GLU A 153 17.10 11.41 -23.55
C GLU A 153 18.56 11.88 -23.41
N ALA A 154 19.00 12.15 -22.17
CA ALA A 154 20.37 12.58 -21.91
C ALA A 154 21.39 11.46 -22.14
N ALA A 155 21.08 10.21 -21.80
CA ALA A 155 21.97 9.07 -22.04
C ALA A 155 22.21 8.85 -23.53
N ASN A 156 21.19 9.11 -24.38
CA ASN A 156 21.31 9.01 -25.83
C ASN A 156 22.09 10.19 -26.43
N ARG A 157 21.90 11.41 -25.91
CA ARG A 157 22.48 12.64 -26.50
C ARG A 157 23.85 13.01 -25.95
N ASN A 158 24.04 12.88 -24.64
CA ASN A 158 25.27 13.28 -23.96
C ASN A 158 25.52 12.41 -22.71
N PRO A 159 25.92 11.14 -22.89
CA PRO A 159 26.15 10.22 -21.78
C PRO A 159 27.29 10.64 -20.85
N GLY A 160 28.21 11.51 -21.31
CA GLY A 160 29.33 12.03 -20.52
C GLY A 160 28.97 13.19 -19.58
N ALA A 161 27.78 13.78 -19.70
CA ALA A 161 27.35 14.88 -18.84
C ALA A 161 27.25 14.45 -17.36
N SER A 162 27.43 15.41 -16.44
CA SER A 162 27.24 15.19 -15.00
C SER A 162 25.76 14.90 -14.68
N ALA A 163 25.48 13.70 -14.16
CA ALA A 163 24.12 13.35 -13.72
C ALA A 163 23.71 14.15 -12.48
N ALA A 164 24.66 14.44 -11.58
CA ALA A 164 24.38 15.23 -10.38
C ALA A 164 23.96 16.67 -10.70
N SER A 165 24.52 17.26 -11.76
CA SER A 165 24.13 18.59 -12.24
C SER A 165 22.75 18.57 -12.90
N MET A 166 22.38 17.45 -13.51
CA MET A 166 21.08 17.30 -14.19
C MET A 166 19.93 16.98 -13.23
N PHE A 167 20.22 16.25 -12.15
CA PHE A 167 19.23 15.79 -11.16
C PHE A 167 19.67 16.16 -9.72
N PRO A 168 19.75 17.45 -9.38
CA PRO A 168 20.38 17.90 -8.13
C PRO A 168 19.65 17.38 -6.88
N GLU A 169 18.31 17.33 -6.88
CA GLU A 169 17.54 16.84 -5.74
C GLU A 169 17.74 15.34 -5.54
N ALA A 170 17.69 14.56 -6.63
CA ALA A 170 17.92 13.11 -6.58
C ALA A 170 19.37 12.79 -6.17
N ALA A 171 20.33 13.60 -6.62
CA ALA A 171 21.74 13.47 -6.26
C ALA A 171 22.02 13.79 -4.80
N ALA A 172 21.34 14.81 -4.24
CA ALA A 172 21.42 15.14 -2.83
C ALA A 172 20.86 14.00 -1.95
N ALA A 173 19.72 13.44 -2.34
CA ALA A 173 19.07 12.36 -1.60
C ALA A 173 19.78 11.00 -1.76
N ASN A 174 20.48 10.76 -2.87
CA ASN A 174 21.03 9.45 -3.23
C ASN A 174 22.49 9.54 -3.67
N ARG A 175 23.35 10.03 -2.78
CA ARG A 175 24.77 10.30 -3.12
C ARG A 175 25.52 9.09 -3.67
N SER A 176 25.25 7.88 -3.19
CA SER A 176 25.91 6.65 -3.66
C SER A 176 25.57 6.29 -5.11
N ILE A 177 24.46 6.80 -5.66
CA ILE A 177 24.06 6.59 -7.06
C ILE A 177 24.68 7.65 -7.97
N PHE A 178 24.73 8.91 -7.49
CA PHE A 178 25.13 10.06 -8.29
C PHE A 178 26.59 10.48 -8.13
N TYR A 179 27.32 9.87 -7.21
CA TYR A 179 28.75 10.13 -6.99
C TYR A 179 29.51 8.81 -6.84
N ARG A 180 30.70 8.75 -7.44
CA ARG A 180 31.62 7.61 -7.38
C ARG A 180 33.02 8.13 -7.12
N GLU A 181 33.70 7.58 -6.12
CA GLU A 181 35.12 7.91 -5.84
C GLU A 181 35.37 9.42 -5.74
N GLY A 182 34.45 10.16 -5.12
CA GLY A 182 34.55 11.62 -4.96
C GLY A 182 34.16 12.46 -6.18
N ARG A 183 33.93 11.89 -7.36
CA ARG A 183 33.44 12.61 -8.55
C ARG A 183 31.94 12.41 -8.77
N ALA A 184 31.32 13.34 -9.52
CA ALA A 184 29.96 13.14 -10.03
C ALA A 184 29.95 11.99 -11.05
N ALA A 185 28.96 11.11 -10.93
CA ALA A 185 28.70 10.09 -11.93
C ALA A 185 28.14 10.73 -13.20
N THR A 186 28.49 10.16 -14.35
CA THR A 186 27.93 10.61 -15.62
C THR A 186 26.51 10.12 -15.82
N VAL A 187 25.77 10.75 -16.73
CA VAL A 187 24.43 10.31 -17.13
C VAL A 187 24.44 8.85 -17.58
N GLY A 188 25.41 8.45 -18.40
CA GLY A 188 25.56 7.07 -18.86
C GLY A 188 25.81 6.09 -17.71
N GLU A 189 26.60 6.48 -16.70
CA GLU A 189 26.86 5.65 -15.52
C GLU A 189 25.63 5.46 -14.63
N VAL A 190 24.84 6.52 -14.43
CA VAL A 190 23.60 6.46 -13.66
C VAL A 190 22.55 5.65 -14.41
N TYR A 191 22.40 5.88 -15.72
CA TYR A 191 21.51 5.09 -16.58
C TYR A 191 21.86 3.60 -16.53
N ALA A 192 23.14 3.26 -16.75
CA ALA A 192 23.61 1.88 -16.67
C ALA A 192 23.35 1.26 -15.29
N ASN A 193 23.58 2.00 -14.20
CA ASN A 193 23.34 1.52 -12.84
C ASN A 193 21.85 1.22 -12.57
N LEU A 194 20.96 2.15 -12.94
CA LEU A 194 19.53 2.00 -12.68
C LEU A 194 18.88 0.89 -13.54
N THR A 195 19.46 0.60 -14.71
CA THR A 195 18.96 -0.39 -15.66
C THR A 195 19.57 -1.79 -15.49
N LYS A 196 20.73 -1.91 -14.83
CA LYS A 196 21.55 -3.14 -14.74
C LYS A 196 20.83 -4.39 -14.21
N SER A 197 19.80 -4.21 -13.39
CA SER A 197 19.20 -5.29 -12.59
C SER A 197 17.72 -5.55 -12.89
N ALA A 198 17.13 -4.88 -13.88
CA ALA A 198 15.76 -5.13 -14.31
C ALA A 198 15.70 -6.23 -15.40
N GLY A 199 16.46 -7.31 -15.18
CA GLY A 199 16.71 -8.39 -16.12
C GLY A 199 15.42 -8.99 -16.69
N GLY A 200 15.17 -8.65 -17.95
CA GLY A 200 14.14 -9.20 -18.81
C GLY A 200 14.15 -8.42 -20.12
N ASN A 201 14.70 -9.01 -21.19
CA ASN A 201 14.69 -8.49 -22.56
C ASN A 201 13.27 -8.40 -23.18
N GLY A 202 12.22 -8.43 -22.37
CA GLY A 202 10.85 -8.21 -22.83
C GLY A 202 10.56 -6.71 -22.78
N GLY A 203 10.41 -6.08 -23.95
CA GLY A 203 9.61 -4.87 -23.99
C GLY A 203 8.25 -5.17 -23.36
N VAL A 204 7.73 -4.26 -22.52
CA VAL A 204 6.39 -4.43 -21.95
C VAL A 204 5.41 -4.62 -23.11
N PRO A 205 4.57 -5.69 -23.11
CA PRO A 205 3.63 -5.90 -24.19
C PRO A 205 2.77 -4.65 -24.37
N THR A 206 2.51 -4.29 -25.62
CA THR A 206 1.50 -3.29 -25.96
C THR A 206 0.21 -3.63 -25.24
N VAL A 207 -0.32 -2.69 -24.46
CA VAL A 207 -1.64 -2.79 -23.83
C VAL A 207 -2.63 -3.18 -24.93
N ARG A 208 -3.08 -4.44 -24.92
CA ARG A 208 -4.24 -4.83 -25.73
C ARG A 208 -5.43 -4.21 -25.03
N GLU A 209 -6.13 -3.30 -25.71
CA GLU A 209 -7.46 -2.86 -25.28
C GLU A 209 -8.31 -4.11 -25.11
N ARG A 210 -8.72 -4.40 -23.87
CA ARG A 210 -9.63 -5.50 -23.57
C ARG A 210 -10.81 -4.95 -22.79
N GLU A 211 -12.00 -5.29 -23.29
CA GLU A 211 -13.29 -4.95 -22.72
C GLU A 211 -13.44 -5.43 -21.27
N PRO A 212 -14.29 -4.77 -20.46
CA PRO A 212 -14.41 -5.05 -19.04
C PRO A 212 -15.16 -6.37 -18.79
N GLN A 213 -14.43 -7.46 -18.64
CA GLN A 213 -14.95 -8.63 -17.94
C GLN A 213 -14.63 -8.49 -16.44
N ALA A 214 -15.68 -8.41 -15.64
CA ALA A 214 -15.58 -8.45 -14.19
C ALA A 214 -14.95 -9.78 -13.77
N ASP A 215 -13.71 -9.72 -13.29
CA ASP A 215 -12.89 -10.89 -12.99
C ASP A 215 -13.49 -11.62 -11.76
N GLU A 216 -14.10 -12.80 -11.98
CA GLU A 216 -14.81 -13.58 -10.95
C GLU A 216 -13.94 -13.88 -9.72
N GLY A 217 -12.62 -14.03 -9.92
CA GLY A 217 -11.66 -14.21 -8.84
C GLY A 217 -11.53 -12.99 -7.90
N PHE A 218 -11.81 -11.78 -8.41
CA PHE A 218 -11.85 -10.56 -7.59
C PHE A 218 -13.10 -10.53 -6.69
N ILE A 219 -14.25 -10.94 -7.22
CA ILE A 219 -15.50 -11.03 -6.44
C ILE A 219 -15.35 -12.07 -5.32
N GLN A 220 -14.69 -13.19 -5.60
CA GLN A 220 -14.45 -14.27 -4.62
C GLN A 220 -13.47 -13.87 -3.50
N TYR A 221 -12.47 -13.06 -3.80
CA TYR A 221 -11.55 -12.51 -2.80
C TYR A 221 -12.18 -11.39 -1.96
N ALA A 222 -12.91 -10.47 -2.62
CA ALA A 222 -13.62 -9.38 -1.94
C ALA A 222 -14.75 -9.91 -1.03
N SER A 223 -15.39 -11.02 -1.40
CA SER A 223 -16.36 -11.73 -0.56
C SER A 223 -15.68 -12.49 0.58
N GLY A 224 -14.53 -13.14 0.36
CA GLY A 224 -13.73 -13.78 1.43
C GLY A 224 -13.33 -12.80 2.55
N ARG A 225 -12.81 -11.62 2.19
CA ARG A 225 -12.48 -10.55 3.16
C ARG A 225 -13.70 -10.00 3.91
N ARG A 226 -14.89 -10.06 3.30
CA ARG A 226 -16.15 -9.65 3.96
C ARG A 226 -16.55 -10.67 5.02
N LEU A 227 -16.38 -11.96 4.73
CA LEU A 227 -16.64 -13.05 5.66
C LEU A 227 -15.68 -13.02 6.85
N ASP A 228 -14.37 -12.85 6.60
CA ASP A 228 -13.36 -12.74 7.68
C ASP A 228 -13.69 -11.60 8.67
N ARG A 229 -14.19 -10.45 8.16
CA ARG A 229 -14.62 -9.33 9.00
C ARG A 229 -15.87 -9.65 9.80
N ILE A 230 -16.85 -10.33 9.19
CA ILE A 230 -18.09 -10.73 9.86
C ILE A 230 -17.77 -11.72 10.98
N ASP A 231 -16.84 -12.66 10.77
CA ASP A 231 -16.43 -13.62 11.78
C ASP A 231 -15.65 -12.95 12.93
N GLN A 232 -14.78 -11.99 12.62
CA GLN A 232 -14.14 -11.16 13.66
C GLN A 232 -15.15 -10.33 14.44
N GLN A 233 -16.17 -9.76 13.78
CA GLN A 233 -17.23 -9.01 14.45
C GLN A 233 -18.10 -9.92 15.33
N LYS A 234 -18.42 -11.14 14.88
CA LYS A 234 -19.13 -12.14 15.69
C LYS A 234 -18.33 -12.56 16.91
N ALA A 235 -17.01 -12.75 16.78
CA ALA A 235 -16.15 -13.09 17.92
C ALA A 235 -16.09 -11.97 18.98
N VAL A 236 -16.10 -10.70 18.55
CA VAL A 236 -16.18 -9.54 19.46
C VAL A 236 -17.56 -9.43 20.12
N VAL A 237 -18.64 -9.67 19.37
CA VAL A 237 -20.00 -9.67 19.91
C VAL A 237 -20.21 -10.81 20.89
N ASP A 238 -19.72 -12.02 20.61
CA ASP A 238 -19.82 -13.16 21.54
C ASP A 238 -19.03 -12.90 22.84
N LEU A 239 -17.86 -12.24 22.75
CA LEU A 239 -17.08 -11.83 23.93
C LEU A 239 -17.82 -10.78 24.78
N VAL A 240 -18.51 -9.83 24.16
CA VAL A 240 -19.31 -8.80 24.84
C VAL A 240 -20.57 -9.39 25.47
N LEU A 241 -21.27 -10.28 24.77
CA LEU A 241 -22.48 -10.93 25.27
C LEU A 241 -22.19 -11.95 26.37
N ARG A 242 -21.04 -12.63 26.31
CA ARG A 242 -20.60 -13.57 27.35
C ARG A 242 -20.08 -12.85 28.61
N GLY A 243 -19.71 -11.56 28.49
CA GLY A 243 -19.31 -10.71 29.62
C GLY A 243 -20.47 -10.11 30.42
N SER A 244 -21.71 -10.17 29.92
CA SER A 244 -22.88 -9.56 30.58
C SER A 244 -23.87 -10.56 31.20
N GLN A 245 -23.58 -11.86 31.20
CA GLN A 245 -24.37 -12.85 31.91
C GLN A 245 -23.53 -13.57 32.96
N GLY A 246 -23.61 -13.07 34.21
CA GLY A 246 -22.97 -13.77 35.32
C GLY A 246 -22.98 -13.07 36.66
N TYR A 247 -24.06 -12.37 37.06
CA TYR A 247 -24.34 -12.14 38.49
C TYR A 247 -25.84 -11.98 38.72
N GLY A 248 -26.45 -12.93 39.44
CA GLY A 248 -27.88 -12.91 39.78
C GLY A 248 -28.41 -14.13 40.54
N GLY A 249 -27.83 -14.45 41.70
CA GLY A 249 -28.51 -15.04 42.87
C GLY A 249 -28.87 -16.53 42.91
N ALA A 250 -28.33 -17.25 43.91
CA ALA A 250 -29.12 -18.11 44.82
C ALA A 250 -28.24 -18.66 45.97
N PHE A 251 -28.90 -18.88 47.10
CA PHE A 251 -28.42 -19.08 48.48
C PHE A 251 -28.17 -20.57 48.80
N SER A 252 -27.15 -20.89 49.63
CA SER A 252 -27.11 -21.98 50.65
C SER A 252 -25.71 -22.60 50.84
N GLY A 253 -25.27 -22.72 52.10
CA GLY A 253 -24.52 -23.91 52.55
C GLY A 253 -23.01 -23.79 52.88
N THR A 254 -22.72 -23.47 54.15
CA THR A 254 -21.70 -24.11 55.04
C THR A 254 -20.21 -24.28 54.65
N ARG A 255 -19.37 -23.61 55.46
CA ARG A 255 -18.17 -24.08 56.21
C ARG A 255 -16.88 -24.56 55.50
N SER A 256 -15.83 -23.81 55.82
CA SER A 256 -14.51 -24.23 56.36
C SER A 256 -13.38 -24.70 55.43
N ASP A 257 -12.37 -23.82 55.40
CA ASP A 257 -10.95 -24.04 55.68
C ASP A 257 -9.91 -24.06 54.54
N ASP A 258 -8.74 -23.63 54.98
CA ASP A 258 -7.51 -23.05 54.42
C ASP A 258 -6.92 -23.55 53.08
N GLY A 259 -6.18 -22.66 52.40
CA GLY A 259 -5.26 -23.05 51.31
C GLY A 259 -5.06 -22.06 50.15
N GLY A 260 -4.15 -21.10 50.33
CA GLY A 260 -3.15 -20.67 49.33
C GLY A 260 -3.57 -20.13 47.94
N GLY A 261 -3.25 -18.86 47.69
CA GLY A 261 -2.68 -18.43 46.42
C GLY A 261 -3.49 -17.47 45.53
N VAL A 262 -2.82 -16.37 45.16
CA VAL A 262 -2.95 -15.60 43.91
C VAL A 262 -3.95 -14.42 43.87
N SER A 263 -3.35 -13.23 43.82
CA SER A 263 -3.74 -11.98 43.12
C SER A 263 -5.12 -11.36 43.37
N ARG A 264 -5.11 -10.30 44.18
CA ARG A 264 -6.19 -9.29 44.24
C ARG A 264 -6.05 -8.26 43.11
N VAL A 265 -7.15 -8.10 42.35
CA VAL A 265 -7.85 -6.85 41.97
C VAL A 265 -7.03 -5.82 41.16
N ALA A 266 -7.24 -5.61 39.85
CA ALA A 266 -8.40 -5.09 39.11
C ALA A 266 -8.65 -3.57 39.23
N ASN A 267 -8.87 -2.96 38.06
CA ASN A 267 -9.62 -1.73 37.78
C ASN A 267 -9.10 -0.35 38.23
N SER A 268 -8.44 0.34 37.30
CA SER A 268 -8.75 1.71 36.86
C SER A 268 -8.05 1.88 35.51
N LEU A 269 -8.67 2.32 34.41
CA LEU A 269 -9.14 3.66 34.13
C LEU A 269 -10.09 3.60 32.92
N PHE A 270 -11.40 3.70 33.14
CA PHE A 270 -12.32 4.19 32.11
C PHE A 270 -12.71 5.60 32.54
N SER A 271 -12.07 6.59 31.94
CA SER A 271 -12.33 8.00 32.23
C SER A 271 -13.76 8.38 31.86
N ALA A 272 -14.38 9.18 32.73
CA ALA A 272 -15.77 9.64 32.67
C ALA A 272 -16.15 10.48 31.43
N GLU A 273 -15.24 10.67 30.46
CA GLU A 273 -15.53 11.34 29.17
C GLU A 273 -16.26 10.43 28.17
N MET A 274 -16.06 9.11 28.21
CA MET A 274 -16.73 8.18 27.28
C MET A 274 -18.23 8.00 27.57
N LEU A 275 -18.67 8.25 28.81
CA LEU A 275 -20.09 8.18 29.19
C LEU A 275 -20.88 9.44 28.80
N ARG A 276 -20.20 10.57 28.57
CA ARG A 276 -20.83 11.81 28.11
C ARG A 276 -21.01 11.84 26.59
N MET A 277 -20.13 11.17 25.85
CA MET A 277 -20.26 11.04 24.39
C MET A 277 -21.40 10.10 23.95
N LEU A 278 -21.88 9.22 24.84
CA LEU A 278 -22.97 8.29 24.57
C LEU A 278 -24.36 8.82 24.97
N SER A 279 -24.46 9.89 25.78
CA SER A 279 -25.75 10.54 26.07
C SER A 279 -26.19 11.47 24.95
N ASP A 280 -25.26 12.15 24.27
CA ASP A 280 -25.58 13.12 23.21
C ASP A 280 -25.95 12.43 21.88
N ALA A 281 -25.53 11.18 21.67
CA ALA A 281 -25.88 10.40 20.48
C ALA A 281 -27.32 9.84 20.50
N ASN A 282 -28.01 9.86 21.66
CA ASN A 282 -29.35 9.28 21.81
C ASN A 282 -30.48 10.34 21.95
N ALA A 283 -30.14 11.63 22.04
CA ALA A 283 -31.12 12.72 22.15
C ALA A 283 -31.54 13.33 20.80
N GLY A 284 -30.88 12.96 19.69
CA GLY A 284 -31.12 13.55 18.36
C GLY A 284 -32.19 12.88 17.48
N SER A 285 -32.90 11.85 17.97
CA SER A 285 -33.80 11.01 17.17
C SER A 285 -35.28 11.03 17.60
N ALA A 286 -35.72 12.05 18.36
CA ALA A 286 -37.12 12.19 18.75
C ALA A 286 -37.57 13.65 18.67
N GLY A 287 -37.97 14.11 17.49
CA GLY A 287 -38.59 15.43 17.35
C GLY A 287 -38.84 15.83 15.90
N GLY A 288 -39.95 15.37 15.30
CA GLY A 288 -40.37 15.94 14.02
C GLY A 288 -41.43 15.17 13.24
N LYS A 289 -42.62 14.92 13.80
CA LYS A 289 -43.90 14.83 13.05
C LYS A 289 -45.08 15.04 14.00
N ALA A 290 -45.81 16.17 13.87
CA ALA A 290 -47.26 16.22 13.70
C ALA A 290 -47.81 17.66 13.88
N ARG A 291 -48.57 18.07 12.85
CA ARG A 291 -49.47 19.24 12.72
C ARG A 291 -48.86 20.57 12.36
#